data_AF-A0A954QRV3-F1
#
_entry.id   AF-A0A954QRV3-F1
#
_cell.length_a   1.000
_cell.length_b   1.000
_cell.length_c   1.000
_cell.angle_alpha   90.00
_cell.angle_beta   90.00
_cell.angle_gamma   90.00
#
_symmetry.space_group_name_H-M   'P 1'
#
loop_
_entity.id
_entity.type
_entity.pdbx_description
1 polymer ?
#
loop_
_entity_poly.entity_id
_entity_poly.type
_entity_poly.pdbx_seq_one_letter_code
_entity_poly.pdbx_strand_id
1 'polypeptide(L)'
;YGVLVTELNGDEYCDIVLAQNFYTPQVETGRMDGGVGLVLLGTASGEFVPQLPARSGLVVPEDAKSAVVTDLNADGLPDVLMGTNNDAAQAFVNQAAASDRFVVIRPDGSPGNPTGIGTRITLRLEGGTQQTAEVYAGSGYLSQSSPAIWFGTRGKKVER
;
A
#
# COMPACT_ATOMS: atom_id res chain seq x y z
N TYR A 1 4.66 -3.06 -14.16
CA TYR A 1 4.20 -1.92 -13.36
C TYR A 1 2.96 -2.26 -12.55
N GLY A 2 2.73 -1.54 -11.46
CA GLY A 2 1.60 -1.69 -10.55
C GLY A 2 1.45 -0.46 -9.67
N VAL A 3 0.26 -0.26 -9.09
CA VAL A 3 -0.04 0.85 -8.19
C VAL A 3 -0.70 0.28 -6.95
N LEU A 4 -0.15 0.59 -5.79
CA LEU A 4 -0.72 0.29 -4.49
C LEU A 4 -1.14 1.62 -3.85
N VAL A 5 -2.39 1.71 -3.41
CA VAL A 5 -2.91 2.84 -2.63
C VAL A 5 -3.23 2.31 -1.25
N THR A 6 -2.54 2.82 -0.24
CA THR A 6 -2.73 2.41 1.15
C THR A 6 -2.17 3.49 2.06
N GLU A 7 -2.51 3.44 3.33
CA GLU A 7 -1.95 4.37 4.30
C GLU A 7 -0.67 3.75 4.88
N LEU A 8 0.49 4.42 4.76
CA LEU A 8 1.81 3.91 5.15
C LEU A 8 2.36 4.56 6.43
N ASN A 9 1.89 5.76 6.80
CA ASN A 9 2.61 6.58 7.78
C ASN A 9 1.78 7.00 9.03
N GLY A 10 0.47 6.75 9.01
CA GLY A 10 -0.46 6.98 10.11
C GLY A 10 -0.99 8.42 10.20
N ASP A 11 -0.92 9.21 9.12
CA ASP A 11 -1.29 10.63 9.06
C ASP A 11 -2.71 10.95 8.57
N GLU A 12 -3.57 9.93 8.39
CA GLU A 12 -4.96 10.02 7.92
C GLU A 12 -5.12 10.17 6.39
N TYR A 13 -4.03 10.30 5.62
CA TYR A 13 -4.08 10.47 4.17
C TYR A 13 -3.61 9.21 3.45
N CYS A 14 -4.23 8.86 2.33
CA CYS A 14 -3.76 7.72 1.55
C CYS A 14 -2.44 8.06 0.84
N ASP A 15 -1.51 7.12 0.89
CA ASP A 15 -0.24 7.15 0.19
C ASP A 15 -0.30 6.25 -1.07
N ILE A 16 0.69 6.41 -1.95
CA ILE A 16 0.81 5.60 -3.18
C ILE A 16 2.20 4.98 -3.27
N VAL A 17 2.25 3.70 -3.60
CA VAL A 17 3.48 2.99 -3.98
C VAL A 17 3.39 2.55 -5.43
N LEU A 18 4.42 2.87 -6.21
CA LEU A 18 4.51 2.55 -7.63
C LEU A 18 5.54 1.45 -7.86
N ALA A 19 5.09 0.35 -8.48
CA ALA A 19 5.96 -0.62 -9.12
C ALA A 19 6.23 -0.17 -10.56
N GLN A 20 7.49 0.02 -10.91
CA GLN A 20 7.91 0.62 -12.18
C GLN A 20 8.65 -0.40 -13.06
N ASN A 21 9.11 0.08 -14.20
CA ASN A 21 9.86 -0.63 -15.22
C ASN A 21 9.05 -1.59 -16.11
N PHE A 22 9.61 -1.80 -17.30
CA PHE A 22 9.12 -2.74 -18.30
C PHE A 22 10.28 -3.25 -19.16
N TYR A 23 10.65 -4.52 -18.98
CA TYR A 23 11.81 -5.12 -19.66
C TYR A 23 11.46 -5.87 -20.95
N THR A 24 10.16 -6.03 -21.24
CA THR A 24 9.67 -6.71 -22.45
C THR A 24 8.88 -5.81 -23.41
N PRO A 25 9.32 -4.56 -23.71
CA PRO A 25 8.76 -3.80 -24.82
C PRO A 25 9.23 -4.36 -26.16
N GLN A 26 8.76 -3.76 -27.25
CA GLN A 26 9.30 -3.99 -28.59
C GLN A 26 10.82 -3.77 -28.60
N VAL A 27 11.53 -4.54 -29.43
CA VAL A 27 13.00 -4.54 -29.47
C VAL A 27 13.55 -3.15 -29.81
N GLU A 28 12.87 -2.41 -30.68
CA GLU A 28 13.25 -1.07 -31.14
C GLU A 28 13.10 0.01 -30.06
N THR A 29 12.21 -0.20 -29.08
CA THR A 29 11.98 0.74 -27.98
C THR A 29 13.04 0.61 -26.89
N GLY A 30 13.60 -0.58 -26.72
CA GLY A 30 14.51 -0.88 -25.60
C GLY A 30 13.79 -0.87 -24.25
N ARG A 31 14.48 -1.30 -23.19
CA ARG A 31 13.89 -1.39 -21.85
C ARG A 31 13.48 -0.02 -21.31
N MET A 32 12.39 0.00 -20.57
CA MET A 32 12.04 1.12 -19.69
C MET A 32 12.49 0.76 -18.28
N ASP A 33 13.70 1.14 -17.89
CA ASP A 33 14.36 0.72 -16.65
C ASP A 33 14.93 1.88 -15.81
N GLY A 34 14.40 3.08 -16.02
CA GLY A 34 14.79 4.29 -15.27
C GLY A 34 14.14 4.43 -13.88
N GLY A 35 13.21 3.54 -13.51
CA GLY A 35 12.51 3.55 -12.24
C GLY A 35 13.17 2.63 -11.20
N VAL A 36 13.02 2.97 -9.92
CA VAL A 36 13.44 2.11 -8.80
C VAL A 36 12.28 1.87 -7.83
N GLY A 37 11.05 2.10 -8.29
CA GLY A 37 9.89 2.28 -7.43
C GLY A 37 9.79 3.70 -6.89
N LEU A 38 8.59 4.08 -6.46
CA LEU A 38 8.33 5.41 -5.90
C LEU A 38 7.27 5.32 -4.81
N VAL A 39 7.51 6.02 -3.70
CA VAL A 39 6.50 6.28 -2.67
C VAL A 39 6.08 7.74 -2.79
N LEU A 40 4.77 7.98 -2.81
CA LEU A 40 4.17 9.30 -2.79
C LEU A 40 3.34 9.43 -1.52
N LEU A 41 3.69 10.39 -0.66
CA LEU A 41 2.92 10.64 0.56
C LEU A 41 1.76 11.59 0.28
N GLY A 42 0.56 11.17 0.64
CA GLY A 42 -0.64 11.99 0.56
C GLY A 42 -0.59 13.16 1.54
N THR A 43 -1.41 14.18 1.28
CA THR A 43 -1.50 15.35 2.14
C THR A 43 -2.95 15.79 2.31
N ALA A 44 -3.20 16.66 3.29
CA ALA A 44 -4.51 17.23 3.56
C ALA A 44 -5.15 17.97 2.37
N SER A 45 -4.34 18.51 1.46
CA SER A 45 -4.82 19.20 0.26
C SER A 45 -5.19 18.25 -0.89
N GLY A 46 -4.90 16.95 -0.75
CA GLY A 46 -5.00 15.96 -1.83
C GLY A 46 -3.80 15.98 -2.78
N GLU A 47 -2.73 16.70 -2.44
CA GLU A 47 -1.46 16.65 -3.16
C GLU A 47 -0.60 15.47 -2.68
N PHE A 48 0.37 15.09 -3.50
CA PHE A 48 1.27 13.97 -3.27
C PHE A 48 2.74 14.43 -3.28
N VAL A 49 3.46 14.12 -2.21
CA VAL A 49 4.87 14.47 -2.06
C VAL A 49 5.75 13.24 -2.34
N PRO A 50 6.58 13.26 -3.40
CA PRO A 50 7.43 12.12 -3.72
C PRO A 50 8.54 11.94 -2.67
N GLN A 51 8.72 10.70 -2.23
CA GLN A 51 9.81 10.31 -1.35
C GLN A 51 10.94 9.71 -2.17
N LEU A 52 12.12 10.33 -2.07
CA LEU A 52 13.34 9.81 -2.67
C LEU A 52 13.70 8.45 -2.06
N PRO A 53 14.34 7.54 -2.82
CA PRO A 53 14.75 6.23 -2.32
C PRO A 53 15.54 6.27 -1.02
N ALA A 54 16.40 7.28 -0.83
CA ALA A 54 17.16 7.47 0.40
C ALA A 54 16.31 7.75 1.65
N ARG A 55 15.04 8.17 1.48
CA ARG A 55 14.07 8.40 2.56
C ARG A 55 13.07 7.26 2.68
N SER A 56 12.55 6.76 1.55
CA SER A 56 11.55 5.68 1.56
C SER A 56 12.15 4.31 1.83
N GLY A 57 13.44 4.11 1.51
CA GLY A 57 14.08 2.80 1.52
C GLY A 57 13.63 1.89 0.37
N LEU A 58 12.69 2.33 -0.48
CA LEU A 58 12.17 1.56 -1.60
C LEU A 58 13.14 1.63 -2.79
N VAL A 59 13.76 0.49 -3.13
CA VAL A 59 14.69 0.36 -4.26
C VAL A 59 14.43 -0.97 -4.97
N VAL A 60 13.75 -0.92 -6.11
CA VAL A 60 13.42 -2.06 -6.98
C VAL A 60 13.75 -1.68 -8.43
N PRO A 61 15.03 -1.74 -8.84
CA PRO A 61 15.45 -1.36 -10.20
C PRO A 61 15.05 -2.41 -11.26
N GLU A 62 14.61 -3.60 -10.84
CA GLU A 62 14.19 -4.69 -11.73
C GLU A 62 12.82 -4.43 -12.38
N ASP A 63 12.33 -5.41 -13.15
CA ASP A 63 11.05 -5.36 -13.86
C ASP A 63 9.85 -5.56 -12.92
N ALA A 64 9.59 -4.59 -12.03
CA ALA A 64 8.54 -4.68 -11.02
C ALA A 64 7.13 -4.69 -11.64
N LYS A 65 6.31 -5.69 -11.26
CA LYS A 65 4.98 -5.95 -11.81
C LYS A 65 3.84 -5.80 -10.83
N SER A 66 4.12 -5.84 -9.53
CA SER A 66 3.10 -5.67 -8.51
C SER A 66 3.69 -5.02 -7.27
N ALA A 67 2.82 -4.35 -6.53
CA ALA A 67 3.03 -3.86 -5.18
C ALA A 67 1.80 -4.31 -4.39
N VAL A 68 1.99 -5.00 -3.29
CA VAL A 68 0.88 -5.46 -2.42
C VAL A 68 1.16 -5.07 -0.98
N VAL A 69 0.10 -4.86 -0.20
CA VAL A 69 0.20 -4.52 1.23
C VAL A 69 -0.23 -5.69 2.11
N THR A 70 0.54 -5.94 3.17
CA THR A 70 0.23 -6.92 4.19
C THR A 70 0.92 -6.56 5.51
N ASP A 71 0.65 -7.31 6.57
CA ASP A 71 1.34 -7.22 7.87
C ASP A 71 2.24 -8.46 7.96
N LEU A 72 3.48 -8.37 7.46
CA LEU A 72 4.36 -9.52 7.24
C LEU A 72 4.88 -10.10 8.54
N ASN A 73 5.18 -9.23 9.50
CA ASN A 73 5.80 -9.57 10.77
C ASN A 73 4.80 -9.58 11.95
N ALA A 74 3.50 -9.34 11.68
CA ALA A 74 2.42 -9.29 12.65
C ALA A 74 2.57 -8.19 13.71
N ASP A 75 3.18 -7.06 13.36
CA ASP A 75 3.32 -5.90 14.24
C ASP A 75 2.19 -4.86 14.09
N GLY A 76 1.27 -5.10 13.14
CA GLY A 76 0.13 -4.23 12.87
C GLY A 76 0.41 -3.10 11.88
N LEU A 77 1.63 -2.97 11.36
CA LEU A 77 2.00 -1.96 10.40
C LEU A 77 1.76 -2.44 8.95
N PRO A 78 1.55 -1.51 8.01
CA PRO A 78 1.43 -1.83 6.60
C PRO A 78 2.83 -2.02 6.00
N ASP A 79 3.16 -3.27 5.68
CA ASP A 79 4.35 -3.66 4.93
C ASP A 79 4.04 -3.79 3.43
N VAL A 80 5.06 -3.59 2.61
CA VAL A 80 4.94 -3.68 1.15
C VAL A 80 5.74 -4.86 0.62
N LEU A 81 5.11 -5.67 -0.21
CA LEU A 81 5.77 -6.69 -1.04
C LEU A 81 5.75 -6.25 -2.50
N MET A 82 6.89 -6.37 -3.17
CA MET A 82 7.06 -6.04 -4.57
C MET A 82 7.33 -7.31 -5.37
N GLY A 83 6.45 -7.60 -6.33
CA GLY A 83 6.65 -8.69 -7.27
C GLY A 83 7.45 -8.21 -8.48
N THR A 84 8.51 -8.93 -8.82
CA THR A 84 9.42 -8.65 -9.93
C THR A 84 9.34 -9.79 -10.94
N ASN A 85 9.27 -9.44 -12.22
CA ASN A 85 9.24 -10.45 -13.27
C ASN A 85 10.62 -11.09 -13.44
N ASN A 86 10.66 -12.43 -13.46
CA ASN A 86 11.90 -13.20 -13.58
C ASN A 86 12.96 -12.88 -12.50
N ASP A 87 12.52 -12.49 -11.31
CA ASP A 87 13.37 -12.28 -10.14
C ASP A 87 12.63 -12.65 -8.85
N ALA A 88 13.32 -12.62 -7.71
CA ALA A 88 12.73 -12.81 -6.40
C ALA A 88 11.90 -11.59 -5.98
N ALA A 89 10.74 -11.87 -5.36
CA ALA A 89 9.95 -10.82 -4.72
C ALA A 89 10.75 -10.15 -3.59
N GLN A 90 10.53 -8.86 -3.41
CA GLN A 90 11.22 -8.05 -2.39
C GLN A 90 10.23 -7.60 -1.32
N ALA A 91 10.64 -7.65 -0.06
CA ALA A 91 9.84 -7.23 1.09
C ALA A 91 10.39 -5.96 1.72
N PHE A 92 9.51 -5.00 1.95
CA PHE A 92 9.80 -3.72 2.59
C PHE A 92 8.97 -3.65 3.87
N VAL A 93 9.63 -3.96 5.00
CA VAL A 93 9.00 -3.97 6.32
C VAL A 93 9.01 -2.56 6.89
N ASN A 94 7.84 -2.08 7.27
CA ASN A 94 7.67 -0.77 7.88
C ASN A 94 8.39 -0.72 9.23
N GLN A 95 9.28 0.25 9.40
CA GLN A 95 10.10 0.40 10.61
C GLN A 95 9.57 1.48 11.56
N ALA A 96 8.34 1.97 11.35
CA ALA A 96 7.71 2.89 12.28
C ALA A 96 7.61 2.23 13.67
N ALA A 97 7.73 3.03 14.73
CA ALA A 97 7.42 2.51 16.06
C ALA A 97 5.93 2.14 16.13
N ALA A 98 5.63 0.95 16.65
CA ALA A 98 4.27 0.55 16.95
C ALA A 98 3.60 1.66 17.78
N SER A 99 2.54 2.23 17.23
CA SER A 99 1.87 3.41 17.77
C SER A 99 0.37 3.34 17.58
N ASP A 100 -0.36 4.18 18.29
CA ASP A 100 -1.81 4.37 18.18
C ASP A 100 -2.23 5.11 16.90
N ARG A 101 -1.34 5.20 15.91
CA ARG A 101 -1.53 5.92 14.65
C ARG A 101 -2.25 5.12 13.57
N PHE A 102 -2.45 3.81 13.78
CA PHE A 102 -3.20 2.97 12.86
C PHE A 102 -4.39 2.31 13.54
N VAL A 103 -5.49 2.23 12.80
CA VAL A 103 -6.57 1.29 13.06
C VAL A 103 -6.62 0.33 11.88
N VAL A 104 -6.43 -0.96 12.16
CA VAL A 104 -6.43 -2.01 11.14
C VAL A 104 -7.72 -2.80 11.22
N ILE A 105 -8.49 -2.80 10.13
CA ILE A 105 -9.71 -3.58 10.01
C ILE A 105 -9.45 -4.75 9.08
N ARG A 106 -9.72 -5.96 9.57
CA ARG A 106 -9.63 -7.21 8.82
C ARG A 106 -11.02 -7.82 8.72
N PRO A 107 -11.70 -7.72 7.57
CA PRO A 107 -13.03 -8.32 7.44
C PRO A 107 -12.98 -9.84 7.61
N ASP A 108 -13.95 -10.35 8.36
CA ASP A 108 -14.26 -11.77 8.47
C ASP A 108 -15.57 -12.02 7.73
N GLY A 109 -15.45 -12.41 6.47
CA GLY A 109 -16.58 -12.53 5.56
C GLY A 109 -17.30 -13.88 5.66
N SER A 110 -18.38 -14.04 4.90
CA SER A 110 -19.16 -15.28 4.88
C SER A 110 -18.45 -16.39 4.07
N PRO A 111 -18.85 -17.67 4.16
CA PRO A 111 -18.17 -18.79 3.49
C PRO A 111 -18.00 -18.68 1.95
N GLY A 112 -18.76 -17.81 1.27
CA GLY A 112 -18.60 -17.54 -0.17
C GLY A 112 -17.75 -16.30 -0.50
N ASN A 113 -17.38 -15.51 0.51
CA ASN A 113 -16.55 -14.31 0.40
C ASN A 113 -15.79 -14.10 1.72
N PRO A 114 -14.91 -15.05 2.14
CA PRO A 114 -14.33 -15.04 3.48
C PRO A 114 -13.41 -13.85 3.73
N THR A 115 -12.85 -13.26 2.67
CA THR A 115 -12.01 -12.05 2.74
C THR A 115 -12.82 -10.76 2.69
N GLY A 116 -14.14 -10.82 2.58
CA GLY A 116 -15.00 -9.63 2.57
C GLY A 116 -14.79 -8.70 1.38
N ILE A 117 -14.51 -9.23 0.18
CA ILE A 117 -14.37 -8.41 -1.04
C ILE A 117 -15.66 -7.61 -1.26
N GLY A 118 -15.53 -6.31 -1.54
CA GLY A 118 -16.62 -5.35 -1.69
C GLY A 118 -17.11 -4.75 -0.37
N THR A 119 -16.58 -5.16 0.78
CA THR A 119 -16.90 -4.53 2.06
C THR A 119 -16.37 -3.11 2.09
N ARG A 120 -17.26 -2.13 2.25
CA ARG A 120 -16.92 -0.72 2.46
C ARG A 120 -16.93 -0.39 3.94
N ILE A 121 -15.82 0.16 4.41
CA ILE A 121 -15.61 0.57 5.81
C ILE A 121 -15.47 2.08 5.85
N THR A 122 -16.26 2.71 6.73
CA THR A 122 -16.15 4.12 7.04
C THR A 122 -15.64 4.27 8.47
N LEU A 123 -14.47 4.86 8.65
CA LEU A 123 -13.94 5.22 9.96
C LEU A 123 -14.28 6.67 10.26
N ARG A 124 -14.90 6.92 11.42
CA ARG A 124 -15.12 8.27 11.96
C ARG A 124 -14.16 8.48 13.13
N LEU A 125 -13.39 9.56 13.09
CA LEU A 125 -12.45 9.92 14.14
C LEU A 125 -12.94 11.15 14.88
N GLU A 126 -12.54 11.28 16.15
CA GLU A 126 -12.79 12.47 16.95
C GLU A 126 -12.38 13.73 16.20
N GLY A 127 -13.21 14.78 16.29
CA GLY A 127 -13.02 16.02 15.54
C GLY A 127 -13.61 16.00 14.13
N GLY A 128 -14.36 14.94 13.78
CA GLY A 128 -15.17 14.88 12.56
C GLY A 128 -14.43 14.44 11.30
N THR A 129 -13.16 14.01 11.39
CA THR A 129 -12.49 13.38 10.23
C THR A 129 -13.22 12.08 9.88
N GLN A 130 -13.49 11.87 8.59
CA GLN A 130 -14.05 10.64 8.07
C GLN A 130 -13.13 10.06 6.98
N GLN A 131 -12.79 8.79 7.10
CA GLN A 131 -12.06 8.03 6.08
C GLN A 131 -12.94 6.89 5.58
N THR A 132 -12.87 6.58 4.29
CA THR A 132 -13.63 5.47 3.71
C THR A 132 -12.73 4.66 2.80
N ALA A 133 -12.77 3.35 2.96
CA ALA A 133 -12.03 2.41 2.12
C ALA A 133 -12.90 1.18 1.86
N GLU A 134 -12.54 0.42 0.84
CA GLU A 134 -13.24 -0.80 0.45
C GLU A 134 -12.22 -1.90 0.21
N VAL A 135 -12.58 -3.13 0.57
CA VAL A 135 -11.74 -4.29 0.29
C VAL A 135 -11.92 -4.70 -1.16
N TYR A 136 -10.85 -4.65 -1.95
CA TYR A 136 -10.85 -5.06 -3.34
C TYR A 136 -10.04 -6.34 -3.55
N ALA A 137 -10.39 -7.05 -4.63
CA ALA A 137 -9.59 -8.16 -5.14
C ALA A 137 -8.63 -7.64 -6.24
N GLY A 138 -7.40 -8.13 -6.21
CA GLY A 138 -6.30 -7.79 -7.10
C GLY A 138 -5.43 -6.65 -6.58
N SER A 139 -4.12 -6.75 -6.82
CA SER A 139 -3.18 -5.63 -6.63
C SER A 139 -1.91 -5.85 -7.46
N GLY A 140 -1.98 -5.45 -8.73
CA GLY A 140 -0.91 -5.69 -9.71
C GLY A 140 -0.95 -7.08 -10.36
N TYR A 141 0.10 -7.40 -11.12
CA TYR A 141 0.17 -8.62 -11.93
C TYR A 141 0.19 -9.89 -11.06
N LEU A 142 -0.81 -10.78 -11.25
CA LEU A 142 -0.94 -12.08 -10.56
C LEU A 142 -0.72 -12.01 -9.03
N SER A 143 -1.15 -10.91 -8.41
CA SER A 143 -0.89 -10.60 -7.01
C SER A 143 -2.13 -10.04 -6.32
N GLN A 144 -2.19 -10.19 -5.00
CA GLN A 144 -3.33 -9.81 -4.16
C GLN A 144 -2.81 -9.22 -2.83
N SER A 145 -3.19 -7.99 -2.51
CA SER A 145 -3.02 -7.44 -1.16
C SER A 145 -3.86 -8.21 -0.16
N SER A 146 -3.40 -8.26 1.08
CA SER A 146 -4.24 -8.79 2.16
C SER A 146 -5.57 -8.01 2.25
N PRO A 147 -6.66 -8.61 2.74
CA PRO A 147 -7.94 -7.90 2.89
C PRO A 147 -7.94 -6.89 4.05
N ALA A 148 -6.81 -6.75 4.75
CA ALA A 148 -6.66 -5.76 5.80
C ALA A 148 -6.69 -4.35 5.23
N ILE A 149 -7.36 -3.44 5.94
CA ILE A 149 -7.35 -2.01 5.64
C ILE A 149 -6.71 -1.29 6.82
N TRP A 150 -5.69 -0.49 6.53
CA TRP A 150 -5.06 0.43 7.46
C TRP A 150 -5.69 1.80 7.31
N PHE A 151 -6.14 2.36 8.42
CA PHE A 151 -6.56 3.75 8.53
C PHE A 151 -5.57 4.49 9.42
N GLY A 152 -4.98 5.57 8.91
CA GLY A 152 -4.16 6.47 9.71
C GLY A 152 -5.04 7.30 10.63
N THR A 153 -4.65 7.51 11.88
CA THR A 153 -5.47 8.22 12.87
C THR A 153 -4.78 9.43 13.47
N ARG A 154 -3.46 9.58 13.31
CA ARG A 154 -2.63 10.54 14.05
C ARG A 154 -2.84 10.48 15.57
N GLY A 155 -3.24 9.33 16.12
CA GLY A 155 -3.57 9.15 17.53
C GLY A 155 -4.97 9.65 17.93
N LYS A 156 -5.80 10.08 16.97
CA LYS A 156 -7.21 10.39 17.22
C LYS A 156 -7.98 9.11 17.53
N LYS A 157 -8.93 9.19 18.46
CA LYS A 157 -9.79 8.07 18.79
C LYS A 157 -10.88 7.88 17.74
N VAL A 158 -11.29 6.62 17.57
CA VAL A 158 -12.43 6.25 16.74
C VAL A 158 -13.72 6.58 17.50
N GLU A 159 -14.64 7.29 16.85
CA GLU A 159 -15.97 7.56 17.36
C GLU A 159 -16.80 6.26 17.39
N ARG A 160 -17.63 6.10 18.43
CA ARG A 160 -18.51 4.93 18.59
C ARG A 160 -19.76 5.02 17.72
#